data_AF-A0A6G0XYM1-F1
#
_entry.id   AF-A0A6G0XYM1-F1
#
_cell.length_a   1.000
_cell.length_b   1.000
_cell.length_c   1.000
_cell.angle_alpha   90.00
_cell.angle_beta   90.00
_cell.angle_gamma   90.00
#
_symmetry.space_group_name_H-M   'P 1'
#
loop_
_entity.id
_entity.type
_entity.pdbx_description
1 polymer ?
#
loop_
_entity_poly.entity_id
_entity_poly.type
_entity_poly.pdbx_seq_one_letter_code
_entity_poly.pdbx_strand_id
1 'polypeptide(L)' 'NRKKINLLLESEHWFVDGTFSCCPSIFTQLYTIHSLILCDVVPLVYVLLPDK' A
#
# COMPACT_ATOMS: atom_id res chain seq x y z
N ASN A 1 -8.30 4.16 12.47
CA ASN A 1 -8.60 2.71 12.50
C ASN A 1 -7.29 1.94 12.28
N ARG A 2 -6.62 1.43 13.35
CA ARG A 2 -5.24 0.90 13.28
C ARG A 2 -5.12 -0.56 12.80
N LYS A 3 -6.24 -1.25 12.59
CA LYS A 3 -6.28 -2.68 12.25
C LYS A 3 -5.40 -3.06 11.05
N LYS A 4 -5.40 -2.25 9.98
CA LYS A 4 -4.59 -2.53 8.78
C LYS A 4 -3.08 -2.44 9.03
N ILE A 5 -2.65 -1.51 9.88
CA ILE A 5 -1.24 -1.39 10.28
C ILE A 5 -0.83 -2.57 11.15
N ASN A 6 -1.70 -3.01 12.08
CA ASN A 6 -1.40 -4.19 12.88
C ASN A 6 -1.26 -5.46 12.02
N LEU A 7 -2.12 -5.63 11.00
CA LEU A 7 -1.99 -6.73 10.04
C LEU A 7 -0.65 -6.70 9.28
N LEU A 8 -0.15 -5.51 8.93
CA LEU A 8 1.20 -5.38 8.37
C LEU A 8 2.27 -5.78 9.39
N LEU A 9 2.19 -5.28 10.62
CA LEU A 9 3.18 -5.60 11.67
C LEU A 9 3.27 -7.09 11.99
N GLU A 10 2.14 -7.81 11.89
CA GLU A 10 2.06 -9.25 12.12
C GLU A 10 2.42 -10.08 10.88
N SER A 11 2.52 -9.47 9.71
CA SER A 11 2.77 -10.18 8.45
C SER A 11 4.26 -10.45 8.23
N GLU A 12 4.58 -11.70 7.89
CA GLU A 12 5.95 -12.12 7.53
C GLU A 12 6.41 -11.55 6.18
N HIS A 13 5.47 -11.26 5.27
CA HIS A 13 5.79 -10.83 3.91
C HIS A 13 5.05 -9.55 3.56
N TRP A 14 5.82 -8.54 3.14
CA TRP A 14 5.30 -7.29 2.64
C TRP A 14 5.57 -7.18 1.14
N PHE A 15 4.57 -6.72 0.41
CA PHE A 15 4.71 -6.40 -1.01
C PHE A 15 4.40 -4.92 -1.21
N VAL A 16 5.20 -4.27 -2.04
CA VAL A 16 5.04 -2.85 -2.33
C VAL A 16 4.97 -2.70 -3.84
N ASP A 17 3.94 -2.02 -4.31
CA ASP A 17 3.75 -1.65 -5.72
C ASP A 17 3.43 -0.16 -5.83
N GLY A 18 3.81 0.44 -6.94
CA GLY A 18 3.63 1.87 -7.20
C GLY A 18 3.23 2.13 -8.65
N THR A 19 2.20 2.94 -8.86
CA THR A 19 1.73 3.32 -10.19
C THR A 19 1.53 4.84 -10.34
N PHE A 20 1.88 5.34 -11.51
CA PHE A 20 1.66 6.73 -11.93
C PHE A 20 0.30 6.90 -12.63
N SER A 21 -0.24 5.84 -13.25
CA SER A 21 -1.39 5.94 -14.17
C SER A 21 -2.74 6.18 -13.49
N CYS A 22 -2.86 5.87 -12.19
CA CYS A 22 -4.09 6.01 -11.40
C CYS A 22 -3.97 7.09 -10.29
N CYS A 23 -2.92 7.91 -10.35
CA CYS A 23 -2.65 8.91 -9.33
C CYS A 23 -3.52 10.17 -9.53
N PRO A 24 -4.15 10.74 -8.49
CA PRO A 24 -4.81 12.04 -8.59
C PRO A 24 -3.83 13.12 -9.05
N SER A 25 -4.29 14.09 -9.84
CA SER A 25 -3.43 15.08 -10.53
C SER A 25 -2.57 15.98 -9.63
N ILE A 26 -2.86 16.03 -8.32
CA ILE A 26 -2.07 16.79 -7.34
C ILE A 26 -0.91 15.98 -6.73
N PHE A 27 -0.83 14.69 -7.04
CA PHE A 27 0.20 13.76 -6.58
C PHE A 27 0.88 13.14 -7.80
N THR A 28 2.16 12.77 -7.65
CA THR A 28 2.92 12.19 -8.75
C THR A 28 2.84 10.69 -8.78
N GLN A 29 2.68 10.03 -7.62
CA GLN A 29 2.64 8.59 -7.55
C GLN A 29 1.72 8.07 -6.46
N LEU A 30 1.02 6.98 -6.75
CA LEU A 30 0.30 6.18 -5.78
C LEU A 30 1.09 4.92 -5.46
N TYR A 31 1.45 4.74 -4.19
CA TYR A 31 2.02 3.50 -3.67
C TYR A 31 1.00 2.71 -2.86
N THR A 32 1.15 1.39 -2.89
CA THR A 32 0.33 0.44 -2.14
C THR A 32 1.21 -0.56 -1.42
N ILE A 33 0.94 -0.77 -0.13
CA ILE A 33 1.61 -1.77 0.71
C ILE A 33 0.61 -2.88 0.99
N HIS A 34 1.03 -4.10 0.71
CA HIS A 34 0.23 -5.31 0.82
C HIS A 34 0.86 -6.30 1.80
N SER A 35 0.02 -7.19 2.32
CA SER A 35 0.37 -8.33 3.14
C SER A 35 -0.21 -9.60 2.53
N LEU A 36 0.46 -10.75 2.74
CA LEU A 36 -0.12 -12.06 2.47
C LEU A 36 -1.06 -12.45 3.60
N ILE A 37 -2.36 -12.60 3.29
CA ILE A 37 -3.39 -13.03 4.25
C ILE A 37 -4.13 -14.21 3.63
N LEU A 38 -4.08 -15.38 4.28
CA LEU A 38 -4.76 -16.60 3.80
C LEU A 38 -4.45 -16.92 2.32
N CYS A 39 -3.19 -16.77 1.93
CA CYS A 39 -2.69 -16.97 0.56
C CYS A 39 -3.09 -15.88 -0.47
N ASP A 40 -3.78 -14.82 -0.06
CA ASP A 40 -4.11 -13.68 -0.91
C ASP A 40 -3.21 -12.48 -0.62
N VAL A 41 -2.84 -11.73 -1.67
CA VAL A 41 -2.13 -10.45 -1.54
C VAL A 41 -3.15 -9.33 -1.37
N VAL A 42 -3.22 -8.76 -0.16
CA VAL A 42 -4.27 -7.79 0.20
C VAL A 42 -3.66 -6.40 0.38
N PRO A 43 -4.16 -5.35 -0.30
CA PRO A 43 -3.69 -3.98 -0.10
C PRO A 43 -4.20 -3.42 1.23
N LEU A 44 -3.27 -3.01 2.09
CA LEU A 44 -3.57 -2.53 3.44
C LEU A 44 -3.33 -1.03 3.60
N VAL A 45 -2.32 -0.48 2.94
CA VAL A 45 -1.99 0.95 3.03
C VAL A 45 -1.80 1.53 1.64
N TYR A 46 -2.35 2.72 1.43
CA TYR A 46 -2.19 3.53 0.23
C TYR A 46 -1.43 4.80 0.60
N VAL A 47 -0.42 5.15 -0.18
CA VAL A 47 0.42 6.33 0.04
C VAL A 47 0.39 7.19 -1.21
N LEU A 48 -0.06 8.43 -1.06
CA LEU A 48 -0.02 9.44 -2.10
C LEU A 48 1.25 10.26 -1.92
N LEU A 49 2.17 10.15 -2.87
CA LEU A 49 3.41 10.91 -2.83
C LEU A 49 3.21 12.24 -3.57
N PRO A 50 3.43 13.39 -2.90
CA PRO A 50 3.57 14.66 -3.59
C PRO A 50 4.83 14.63 -4.48
N ASP A 51 4.94 15.59 -5.39
CA ASP A 51 6.08 15.72 -6.30
C ASP A 51 7.44 15.72 -5.56
N LYS A 52 8.50 15.38 -6.30
CA LYS A 52 9.84 15.11 -5.78
C LYS A 52 10.54 16.33 -5.19
#